data_AF-A0A383BP65-F1
#
_entry.id   AF-A0A383BP65-F1
#
_cell.length_a   1.000
_cell.length_b   1.000
_cell.length_c   1.000
_cell.angle_alpha   90.00
_cell.angle_beta   90.00
_cell.angle_gamma   90.00
#
_symmetry.space_group_name_H-M   'P 1'
#
loop_
_entity.id
_entity.type
_entity.pdbx_description
1 polymer ?
#
loop_
_entity_poly.entity_id
_entity_poly.type
_entity_poly.pdbx_seq_one_letter_code
_entity_poly.pdbx_strand_id
1 'polypeptide(L)'
;VEEASASATGSLADVASAFIEARMLSDQRRLVDSYEGQSHDFSMKVSSAAERTFGIGVDDAYRGGSTILAEVPDVGKVEIRLRNDIDAGPYRVGSEHSLTASISGWNGIHKRLILSAQ
;
A
#
# COMPACT_ATOMS: atom_id res chain seq x y z
N VAL A 1 -18.67 10.20 28.86
CA VAL A 1 -18.58 8.72 28.84
C VAL A 1 -18.84 8.35 27.39
N GLU A 2 -17.89 7.83 26.62
CA GLU A 2 -17.01 6.67 26.76
C GLU A 2 -15.93 6.86 25.67
N GLU A 3 -14.62 6.78 25.97
CA GLU A 3 -13.70 5.69 25.54
C GLU A 3 -13.42 5.59 24.02
N ALA A 4 -12.25 5.26 23.51
CA ALA A 4 -10.91 5.04 24.03
C ALA A 4 -9.98 4.90 22.80
N SER A 5 -8.73 5.36 22.92
CA SER A 5 -7.54 4.77 22.29
C SER A 5 -7.59 4.43 20.80
N ALA A 6 -7.57 5.43 19.90
CA ALA A 6 -6.93 5.23 18.60
C ALA A 6 -5.42 5.43 18.81
N SER A 7 -4.70 4.34 19.06
CA SER A 7 -3.24 4.30 18.91
C SER A 7 -2.86 5.05 17.63
N ALA A 8 -1.83 5.89 17.67
CA ALA A 8 -1.43 6.75 16.56
C ALA A 8 -1.07 5.94 15.30
N THR A 9 -2.07 5.51 14.54
CA THR A 9 -1.94 5.07 13.15
C THR A 9 -1.66 6.35 12.38
N GLY A 10 -0.40 6.58 12.05
CA GLY A 10 -0.02 7.71 11.20
C GLY A 10 -0.86 7.68 9.92
N SER A 11 -1.23 8.84 9.39
CA SER A 11 -1.90 8.88 8.09
C SER A 11 -0.99 8.26 7.03
N LEU A 12 -1.56 7.77 5.92
CA LEU A 12 -0.74 7.18 4.85
C LEU A 12 0.30 8.19 4.30
N ALA A 13 0.01 9.49 4.39
CA ALA A 13 0.92 10.58 4.02
C ALA A 13 2.11 10.69 5.00
N ASP A 14 1.86 10.52 6.31
CA ASP A 14 2.93 10.48 7.32
C ASP A 14 3.84 9.27 7.09
N VAL A 15 3.24 8.11 6.81
CA VAL A 15 3.98 6.88 6.48
C VAL A 15 4.86 7.09 5.25
N ALA A 16 4.30 7.62 4.15
CA ALA A 16 5.06 7.91 2.94
C ALA A 16 6.22 8.87 3.19
N SER A 17 6.00 9.91 4.01
CA SER A 17 7.04 10.86 4.39
C SER A 17 8.18 10.19 5.17
N ALA A 18 7.86 9.32 6.14
CA ALA A 18 8.85 8.56 6.88
C ALA A 18 9.72 7.67 5.97
N PHE A 19 9.12 7.02 4.97
CA PHE A 19 9.88 6.22 3.99
C PHE A 19 10.77 7.07 3.06
N ILE A 20 10.34 8.29 2.72
CA ILE A 20 11.14 9.24 1.93
C ILE A 20 12.37 9.70 2.74
N GLU A 21 12.21 9.90 4.04
CA GLU A 21 13.28 10.28 4.96
C GLU A 21 14.24 9.11 5.27
N ALA A 22 13.74 7.88 5.28
CA ALA A 22 14.52 6.67 5.49
C ALA A 22 15.45 6.36 4.30
N ARG A 23 16.66 6.92 4.34
CA ARG A 23 17.68 6.78 3.30
C ARG A 23 18.37 5.42 3.28
N MET A 24 18.34 4.66 4.39
CA MET A 24 18.98 3.34 4.47
C MET A 24 17.94 2.21 4.39
N LEU A 25 18.30 1.09 3.76
CA LEU A 25 17.45 -0.10 3.66
C LEU A 25 17.06 -0.68 5.04
N SER A 26 17.96 -0.57 6.02
CA SER A 26 17.69 -0.98 7.40
C SER A 26 16.59 -0.14 8.05
N ASP A 27 16.55 1.16 7.77
CA ASP A 27 15.53 2.05 8.33
C ASP A 27 14.18 1.81 7.68
N GLN A 28 14.17 1.61 6.35
CA GLN A 28 12.95 1.22 5.63
C GLN A 28 12.38 -0.10 6.17
N ARG A 29 13.24 -1.08 6.45
CA ARG A 29 12.79 -2.35 7.05
C ARG A 29 12.18 -2.15 8.44
N ARG A 30 12.84 -1.37 9.30
CA ARG A 30 12.29 -1.02 10.63
C ARG A 30 10.95 -0.30 10.53
N LEU A 31 10.78 0.57 9.52
CA LEU A 31 9.50 1.23 9.29
C LEU A 31 8.41 0.21 8.90
N VAL A 32 8.68 -0.70 7.96
CA VAL A 32 7.73 -1.76 7.60
C VAL A 32 7.33 -2.57 8.84
N ASP A 33 8.31 -3.02 9.63
CA ASP A 33 8.07 -3.78 10.86
C ASP A 33 7.24 -2.97 11.87
N SER A 34 7.43 -1.64 11.94
CA SER A 34 6.67 -0.76 12.85
C SER A 34 5.21 -0.54 12.46
N TYR A 35 4.89 -0.71 11.18
CA TYR A 35 3.53 -0.60 10.63
C TYR A 35 2.86 -1.97 10.45
N GLU A 36 3.50 -3.06 10.87
CA GLU A 36 2.93 -4.40 10.80
C GLU A 36 1.62 -4.48 11.59
N GLY A 37 0.60 -5.10 10.99
CA GLY A 37 -0.74 -5.21 11.58
C GLY A 37 -1.59 -3.94 11.48
N GLN A 38 -1.05 -2.82 10.99
CA GLN A 38 -1.83 -1.61 10.75
C GLN A 38 -2.50 -1.65 9.37
N SER A 39 -3.77 -1.27 9.34
CA SER A 39 -4.56 -1.10 8.13
C SER A 39 -4.93 0.37 7.97
N HIS A 40 -4.91 0.84 6.72
CA HIS A 40 -5.22 2.21 6.36
C HIS A 40 -6.33 2.22 5.32
N ASP A 41 -7.37 3.00 5.58
CA ASP A 41 -8.42 3.28 4.63
C ASP A 41 -8.01 4.49 3.78
N PHE A 42 -8.15 4.38 2.46
CA PHE A 42 -7.86 5.47 1.55
C PHE A 42 -8.70 5.38 0.27
N SER A 43 -8.87 6.54 -0.36
CA SER A 43 -9.40 6.64 -1.71
C SER A 43 -8.26 6.81 -2.70
N MET A 44 -8.44 6.29 -3.90
CA MET A 44 -7.43 6.29 -4.93
C MET A 44 -8.02 6.43 -6.32
N LYS A 45 -7.16 6.82 -7.27
CA LYS A 45 -7.44 6.77 -8.71
C LYS A 45 -6.45 5.86 -9.40
N VAL A 46 -6.95 4.86 -10.13
CA VAL A 46 -6.10 3.90 -10.84
C VAL A 46 -5.34 4.60 -11.97
N SER A 47 -4.04 4.43 -12.01
CA SER A 47 -3.12 5.12 -12.93
C SER A 47 -2.48 4.21 -13.97
N SER A 48 -2.56 2.88 -13.79
CA SER A 48 -2.12 1.89 -14.78
C SER A 48 -3.00 0.65 -14.72
N ALA A 49 -3.03 -0.13 -15.80
CA ALA A 49 -3.76 -1.39 -15.83
C ALA A 49 -3.20 -2.36 -14.76
N ALA A 50 -4.07 -3.23 -14.25
CA ALA A 50 -3.65 -4.28 -13.33
C ALA A 50 -2.67 -5.24 -14.03
N GLU A 51 -1.52 -5.45 -13.41
CA GLU A 51 -0.51 -6.39 -13.87
C GLU A 51 -0.45 -7.57 -12.91
N ARG A 52 -0.03 -8.75 -13.37
CA ARG A 52 0.11 -9.91 -12.47
C ARG A 52 1.17 -9.61 -11.39
N THR A 53 0.85 -9.92 -10.13
CA THR A 53 1.80 -9.72 -9.04
C THR A 53 2.94 -10.73 -9.13
N PHE A 54 4.17 -10.22 -9.15
CA PHE A 54 5.40 -11.00 -9.13
C PHE A 54 6.38 -10.43 -8.11
N GLY A 55 7.22 -11.28 -7.50
CA GLY A 55 8.29 -10.86 -6.61
C GLY A 55 8.70 -11.94 -5.60
N ILE A 56 9.97 -11.89 -5.16
CA ILE A 56 10.47 -12.69 -4.04
C ILE A 56 9.96 -12.05 -2.74
N GLY A 57 9.45 -12.86 -1.81
CA GLY A 57 8.89 -12.36 -0.54
C GLY A 57 7.47 -11.81 -0.63
N VAL A 58 6.75 -12.05 -1.74
CA VAL A 58 5.31 -11.82 -1.81
C VAL A 58 4.58 -12.92 -1.04
N ASP A 59 3.69 -12.52 -0.14
CA ASP A 59 2.82 -13.41 0.62
C ASP A 59 1.94 -14.26 -0.31
N ASP A 60 1.66 -15.50 0.11
CA ASP A 60 0.98 -16.48 -0.74
C ASP A 60 -0.42 -16.03 -1.17
N ALA A 61 -1.14 -15.29 -0.32
CA ALA A 61 -2.48 -14.78 -0.63
C ALA A 61 -2.48 -13.81 -1.82
N TYR A 62 -1.35 -13.15 -2.09
CA TYR A 62 -1.18 -12.19 -3.18
C TYR A 62 -0.41 -12.78 -4.37
N ARG A 63 0.20 -13.96 -4.18
CA ARG A 63 0.94 -14.64 -5.24
C ARG A 63 -0.01 -15.04 -6.36
N GLY A 64 0.30 -14.59 -7.57
CA GLY A 64 -0.52 -14.86 -8.74
C GLY A 64 -1.78 -13.99 -8.87
N GLY A 65 -2.01 -13.08 -7.91
CA GLY A 65 -3.01 -12.01 -8.01
C GLY A 65 -2.54 -10.87 -8.91
N SER A 66 -2.94 -9.64 -8.58
CA SER A 66 -2.67 -8.47 -9.41
C SER A 66 -2.13 -7.30 -8.62
N THR A 67 -1.18 -6.56 -9.20
CA THR A 67 -0.68 -5.29 -8.68
C THR A 67 -1.24 -4.17 -9.53
N ILE A 68 -1.82 -3.16 -8.89
CA ILE A 68 -2.29 -1.93 -9.53
C ILE A 68 -1.40 -0.77 -9.10
N LEU A 69 -1.15 0.16 -10.02
CA LEU A 69 -0.58 1.46 -9.69
C LEU A 69 -1.72 2.46 -9.58
N ALA A 70 -1.78 3.17 -8.45
CA ALA A 70 -2.80 4.16 -8.21
C ALA A 70 -2.21 5.44 -7.61
N GLU A 71 -2.96 6.53 -7.73
CA GLU A 71 -2.66 7.81 -7.10
C GLU A 71 -3.58 8.01 -5.91
N VAL A 72 -2.99 8.28 -4.75
CA VAL A 72 -3.70 8.55 -3.50
C VAL A 72 -3.48 10.03 -3.13
N PRO A 73 -4.54 10.78 -2.80
CA PRO A 73 -4.42 12.17 -2.36
C PRO A 73 -3.40 12.31 -1.22
N ASP A 74 -2.59 13.37 -1.28
CA ASP A 74 -1.55 13.73 -0.29
C ASP A 74 -0.41 12.72 -0.07
N VAL A 75 -0.45 11.57 -0.76
CA VAL A 75 0.56 10.50 -0.72
C VAL A 75 1.29 10.39 -2.06
N GLY A 76 0.56 10.55 -3.17
CA GLY A 76 1.07 10.36 -4.52
C GLY A 76 0.87 8.94 -5.03
N LYS A 77 1.78 8.47 -5.89
CA LYS A 77 1.67 7.15 -6.52
C LYS A 77 2.00 6.03 -5.53
N VAL A 78 1.22 4.97 -5.55
CA VAL A 78 1.38 3.76 -4.73
C VAL A 78 1.27 2.50 -5.59
N GLU A 79 1.93 1.42 -5.16
CA GLU A 79 1.67 0.05 -5.62
C GLU A 79 0.70 -0.62 -4.67
N ILE A 80 -0.37 -1.22 -5.19
CA ILE A 80 -1.34 -1.95 -4.37
C ILE A 80 -1.44 -3.38 -4.91
N ARG A 81 -1.14 -4.35 -4.05
CA ARG A 81 -1.29 -5.77 -4.34
C ARG A 81 -2.71 -6.19 -3.97
N LEU A 82 -3.39 -6.77 -4.93
CA LEU A 82 -4.68 -7.44 -4.78
C LEU A 82 -4.42 -8.93 -4.58
N ARG A 83 -5.21 -9.54 -3.70
CA ARG A 83 -5.15 -10.97 -3.47
C ARG A 83 -5.51 -11.76 -4.74
N ASN A 84 -5.09 -13.02 -4.78
CA ASN A 84 -5.29 -13.89 -5.94
C ASN A 84 -6.75 -14.30 -6.18
N ASP A 85 -7.62 -14.08 -5.20
CA ASP A 85 -9.06 -14.32 -5.25
C ASP A 85 -9.88 -13.06 -5.60
N ILE A 86 -9.24 -11.91 -5.80
CA ILE A 86 -9.90 -10.65 -6.16
C ILE A 86 -9.88 -10.45 -7.68
N ASP A 87 -11.06 -10.15 -8.25
CA ASP A 87 -11.17 -9.74 -9.65
C ASP A 87 -10.60 -8.34 -9.85
N ALA A 88 -9.56 -8.23 -10.67
CA ALA A 88 -8.92 -6.97 -11.00
C ALA A 88 -9.67 -6.18 -12.10
N GLY A 89 -10.69 -6.76 -12.75
CA GLY A 89 -11.45 -6.16 -13.85
C GLY A 89 -12.09 -4.78 -13.58
N PRO A 90 -12.51 -4.45 -12.33
CA PRO A 90 -12.99 -3.12 -11.98
C PRO A 90 -11.90 -2.04 -11.95
N TYR A 91 -10.64 -2.39 -11.65
CA TYR A 91 -9.53 -1.44 -11.47
C TYR A 91 -8.94 -1.00 -12.82
N ARG A 92 -9.71 -0.19 -13.55
CA ARG A 92 -9.35 0.33 -14.87
C ARG A 92 -8.70 1.70 -14.74
N VAL A 93 -7.79 2.05 -15.63
CA VAL A 93 -7.16 3.39 -15.62
C VAL A 93 -8.23 4.49 -15.58
N GLY A 94 -8.09 5.41 -14.62
CA GLY A 94 -9.00 6.50 -14.38
C GLY A 94 -10.18 6.19 -13.45
N SER A 95 -10.43 4.92 -13.11
CA SER A 95 -11.44 4.54 -12.11
C SER A 95 -11.01 4.94 -10.70
N GLU A 96 -12.00 5.27 -9.88
CA GLU A 96 -11.81 5.66 -8.48
C GLU A 96 -12.35 4.56 -7.57
N HIS A 97 -11.58 4.25 -6.53
CA HIS A 97 -11.89 3.19 -5.58
C HIS A 97 -11.47 3.61 -4.17
N SER A 98 -12.18 3.10 -3.18
CA SER A 98 -11.74 3.15 -1.78
C SER A 98 -11.36 1.74 -1.34
N LEU A 99 -10.22 1.59 -0.67
CA LEU A 99 -9.73 0.32 -0.15
C LEU A 99 -9.18 0.47 1.27
N THR A 100 -9.13 -0.65 1.96
CA THR A 100 -8.34 -0.86 3.17
C THR A 100 -7.09 -1.65 2.78
N ALA A 101 -5.90 -1.18 3.17
CA ALA A 101 -4.65 -1.90 2.91
C ALA A 101 -3.63 -1.75 4.03
N SER A 102 -2.70 -2.70 4.12
CA SER A 102 -1.56 -2.65 5.03
C SER A 102 -0.26 -2.30 4.30
N ILE A 103 0.70 -1.73 5.03
CA ILE A 103 2.04 -1.42 4.49
C ILE A 103 2.82 -2.72 4.32
N SER A 104 3.26 -2.98 3.09
CA SER A 104 4.04 -4.17 2.74
C SER A 104 5.48 -3.86 2.37
N GLY A 105 5.80 -2.59 2.10
CA GLY A 105 7.13 -2.19 1.73
C GLY A 105 7.22 -0.83 1.07
N TRP A 106 8.41 -0.57 0.53
CA TRP A 106 8.74 0.65 -0.20
C TRP A 106 9.50 0.32 -1.48
N ASN A 107 9.06 0.90 -2.58
CA ASN A 107 9.81 0.87 -3.82
C ASN A 107 10.78 2.07 -3.85
N GLY A 108 12.04 1.83 -3.47
CA GLY A 108 13.07 2.87 -3.41
C GLY A 108 13.46 3.48 -4.76
N ILE A 109 13.26 2.76 -5.87
CA ILE A 109 13.58 3.26 -7.22
C ILE A 109 12.54 4.30 -7.65
N HIS A 110 11.25 3.98 -7.44
CA HIS A 110 10.14 4.83 -7.87
C HIS A 110 9.59 5.75 -6.77
N LYS A 111 10.11 5.64 -5.54
CA LYS A 111 9.69 6.38 -4.36
C LYS A 111 8.19 6.27 -4.08
N ARG A 112 7.68 5.04 -3.96
CA ARG A 112 6.27 4.77 -3.69
C ARG A 112 6.08 3.65 -2.68
N LEU A 113 5.01 3.77 -1.88
CA LEU A 113 4.59 2.73 -0.95
C LEU A 113 4.12 1.49 -1.71
N ILE A 114 4.39 0.33 -1.13
CA ILE A 114 3.85 -0.95 -1.56
C ILE A 114 2.83 -1.38 -0.50
N LEU A 115 1.58 -1.52 -0.92
CA LEU A 115 0.43 -1.82 -0.08
C LEU A 115 -0.13 -3.19 -0.43
N SER A 116 -0.73 -3.87 0.54
CA SER A 116 -1.48 -5.11 0.34
C SER A 116 -2.93 -4.90 0.74
N ALA A 117 -3.83 -4.98 -0.24
CA ALA A 117 -5.27 -4.78 -0.05
C ALA A 117 -5.87 -5.95 0.75
N GLN A 118 -6.67 -5.62 1.75
CA GLN A 118 -7.28 -6.59 2.67
C GLN A 118 -8.57 -7.19 2.13
#